data_AF-A0AAX0XV31-F1
#
_entry.id   AF-A0AAX0XV31-F1
#
_cell.length_a   1.000
_cell.length_b   1.000
_cell.length_c   1.000
_cell.angle_alpha   90.00
_cell.angle_beta   90.00
_cell.angle_gamma   90.00
#
_symmetry.space_group_name_H-M   'P 1'
#
loop_
_entity.id
_entity.type
_entity.pdbx_description
1 polymer ?
#
loop_
_entity_poly.entity_id
_entity_poly.type
_entity_poly.pdbx_seq_one_letter_code
_entity_poly.pdbx_strand_id
1 'polypeptide(L)'
;MFAGKDIDYSAATIRNDGFWPDVAVADFERRRALPADLDTQTTGAALLAAVSEINLQLESHQAALQGKGYTTAAEVPGPSLEGGSNALTEQYLAAVFARAKAALLPEFASVTERATANNQVERSPDQRAHLLAESQQLVRSIKGKHRAGVSLI
;
A
#
# COMPACT_ATOMS: atom_id res chain seq x y z
N MET A 1 8.40 -32.42 14.11
CA MET A 1 7.07 -31.80 14.01
C MET A 1 7.29 -30.31 13.81
N PHE A 2 7.09 -29.81 12.59
CA PHE A 2 7.20 -28.38 12.32
C PHE A 2 5.94 -27.73 12.89
N ALA A 3 6.09 -26.97 13.97
CA ALA A 3 5.04 -26.07 14.42
C ALA A 3 4.94 -24.95 13.38
N GLY A 4 4.19 -25.20 12.31
CA GLY A 4 3.70 -24.14 11.44
C GLY A 4 2.81 -23.28 12.31
N LYS A 5 3.32 -22.14 12.77
CA LYS A 5 2.52 -21.10 13.40
C LYS A 5 1.49 -20.71 12.34
N ASP A 6 0.24 -21.14 12.50
CA ASP A 6 -0.86 -20.69 11.65
C ASP A 6 -0.82 -19.16 11.68
N ILE A 7 -0.49 -18.55 10.53
CA ILE A 7 -0.52 -17.11 10.40
C ILE A 7 -2.00 -16.77 10.24
N ASP A 8 -2.65 -16.41 11.33
CA ASP A 8 -3.99 -15.84 11.33
C ASP A 8 -3.93 -14.47 10.66
N TYR A 9 -4.12 -14.47 9.34
CA TYR A 9 -4.26 -13.23 8.57
C TYR A 9 -5.54 -12.53 8.96
N SER A 10 -5.48 -11.21 9.07
CA SER A 10 -6.65 -10.42 9.42
C SER A 10 -7.70 -10.47 8.32
N ALA A 11 -8.90 -10.94 8.65
CA ALA A 11 -10.07 -10.89 7.77
C ALA A 11 -10.63 -9.47 7.59
N ALA A 12 -10.01 -8.45 8.22
CA ALA A 12 -10.43 -7.07 8.10
C ALA A 12 -10.20 -6.56 6.66
N THR A 13 -11.21 -5.88 6.13
CA THR A 13 -11.14 -5.18 4.84
C THR A 13 -11.49 -3.72 5.06
N ILE A 14 -10.63 -2.83 4.59
CA ILE A 14 -10.85 -1.39 4.63
C ILE A 14 -11.71 -1.04 3.42
N ARG A 15 -12.96 -0.65 3.70
CA ARG A 15 -13.87 -0.16 2.67
C ARG A 15 -13.51 1.28 2.30
N ASN A 16 -13.30 1.52 1.01
CA ASN A 16 -12.89 2.80 0.48
C ASN A 16 -14.09 3.70 0.14
N ASP A 17 -13.83 4.83 -0.52
CA ASP A 17 -14.80 5.82 -0.97
C ASP A 17 -15.65 5.41 -2.20
N GLY A 18 -15.46 4.18 -2.69
CA GLY A 18 -16.19 3.60 -3.82
C GLY A 18 -15.57 3.90 -5.19
N PHE A 19 -14.65 4.87 -5.29
CA PHE A 19 -13.87 5.08 -6.51
C PHE A 19 -12.62 4.19 -6.52
N TRP A 20 -11.88 4.20 -5.41
CA TRP A 20 -10.71 3.36 -5.21
C TRP A 20 -11.11 1.98 -4.70
N PRO A 21 -10.30 0.93 -4.99
CA PRO A 21 -10.61 -0.42 -4.54
C PRO A 21 -10.53 -0.52 -3.01
N ASP A 22 -11.35 -1.43 -2.46
CA ASP A 22 -11.26 -1.84 -1.07
C ASP A 22 -9.92 -2.56 -0.82
N VAL A 23 -9.36 -2.36 0.37
CA VAL A 23 -8.02 -2.86 0.72
C VAL A 23 -8.13 -3.93 1.80
N ALA A 24 -7.81 -5.17 1.46
CA ALA A 24 -7.76 -6.27 2.41
C ALA A 24 -6.48 -6.21 3.26
N VAL A 25 -6.62 -6.32 4.58
CA VAL A 25 -5.46 -6.36 5.50
C VAL A 25 -4.64 -7.63 5.28
N ALA A 26 -5.30 -8.77 5.04
CA ALA A 26 -4.64 -10.01 4.66
C ALA A 26 -3.75 -9.89 3.41
N ASP A 27 -4.17 -9.12 2.41
CA ASP A 27 -3.36 -8.91 1.19
C ASP A 27 -2.11 -8.09 1.49
N PHE A 28 -2.22 -7.11 2.38
CA PHE A 28 -1.08 -6.34 2.86
C PHE A 28 -0.09 -7.23 3.61
N GLU A 29 -0.58 -8.05 4.54
CA GLU A 29 0.22 -9.01 5.32
C GLU A 29 0.96 -10.00 4.40
N ARG A 30 0.26 -10.57 3.41
CA ARG A 30 0.83 -11.49 2.42
C ARG A 30 1.86 -10.82 1.51
N ARG A 31 1.53 -9.68 0.90
CA ARG A 31 2.40 -9.00 -0.08
C ARG A 31 3.65 -8.40 0.56
N ARG A 32 3.58 -7.98 1.83
CA ARG A 32 4.72 -7.36 2.53
C ARG A 32 5.41 -8.29 3.54
N ALA A 33 4.97 -9.55 3.64
CA ALA A 33 5.49 -10.59 4.53
C ALA A 33 5.64 -10.10 5.98
N LEU A 34 4.56 -9.52 6.51
CA LEU A 34 4.54 -9.01 7.88
C LEU A 34 4.55 -10.21 8.87
N PRO A 35 5.36 -10.16 9.94
CA PRO A 35 5.36 -11.18 10.98
C PRO A 35 4.01 -11.19 11.71
N ALA A 36 3.51 -12.39 11.98
CA ALA A 36 2.25 -12.63 12.69
C ALA A 36 2.23 -12.10 14.14
N ASP A 37 3.37 -11.65 14.67
CA ASP A 37 3.50 -11.09 16.01
C ASP A 37 3.16 -9.59 16.09
N LEU A 38 2.86 -8.95 14.96
CA LEU A 38 2.34 -7.59 14.95
C LEU A 38 0.86 -7.56 15.33
N ASP A 39 0.53 -6.57 16.14
CA ASP A 39 -0.86 -6.31 16.50
C ASP A 39 -1.68 -5.95 15.25
N THR A 40 -2.69 -6.76 14.98
CA THR A 40 -3.62 -6.60 13.87
C THR A 40 -4.36 -5.26 13.93
N GLN A 41 -4.65 -4.75 15.14
CA GLN A 41 -5.31 -3.45 15.30
C GLN A 41 -4.39 -2.30 14.85
N THR A 42 -3.13 -2.33 15.26
CA THR A 42 -2.10 -1.38 14.83
C THR A 42 -1.87 -1.45 13.31
N THR A 43 -1.84 -2.65 12.75
CA THR A 43 -1.70 -2.86 11.29
C THR A 43 -2.88 -2.28 10.52
N GLY A 44 -4.10 -2.56 10.97
CA GLY A 44 -5.33 -2.00 10.38
C GLY A 44 -5.40 -0.48 10.48
N ALA A 45 -5.03 0.10 11.63
CA ALA A 45 -4.99 1.55 11.83
C ALA A 45 -3.96 2.24 10.92
N ALA A 46 -2.75 1.67 10.80
CA ALA A 46 -1.72 2.19 9.91
C ALA A 46 -2.14 2.11 8.43
N LEU A 47 -2.80 1.03 8.03
CA LEU A 47 -3.32 0.87 6.68
C LEU A 47 -4.46 1.86 6.40
N LEU A 48 -5.38 2.07 7.34
CA LEU A 48 -6.47 3.05 7.21
C LEU A 48 -5.94 4.49 7.10
N ALA A 49 -4.93 4.83 7.91
CA ALA A 49 -4.26 6.12 7.82
C ALA A 49 -3.57 6.30 6.46
N ALA A 50 -2.89 5.26 5.96
CA ALA A 50 -2.26 5.29 4.65
C ALA A 50 -3.27 5.44 3.51
N VAL A 51 -4.39 4.71 3.54
CA VAL A 51 -5.50 4.85 2.57
C VAL A 51 -6.01 6.29 2.57
N SER A 52 -6.33 6.83 3.74
CA SER A 52 -6.86 8.19 3.89
C SER A 52 -5.91 9.24 3.30
N GLU A 53 -4.61 9.12 3.57
CA GLU A 53 -3.64 10.09 3.10
C GLU A 53 -3.37 9.98 1.59
N ILE A 54 -3.35 8.77 1.03
CA ILE A 54 -3.22 8.56 -0.42
C ILE A 54 -4.46 9.10 -1.14
N ASN A 55 -5.66 8.88 -0.59
CA ASN A 55 -6.91 9.42 -1.14
C ASN A 55 -6.88 10.95 -1.16
N LEU A 56 -6.49 11.60 -0.07
CA LEU A 56 -6.34 13.06 -0.03
C LEU A 56 -5.35 13.57 -1.09
N GLN A 57 -4.25 12.85 -1.30
CA GLN A 57 -3.32 13.21 -2.35
C GLN A 57 -3.94 13.02 -3.75
N LEU A 58 -4.75 12.00 -3.96
CA LEU A 58 -5.34 11.66 -5.25
C LEU A 58 -6.71 12.31 -5.53
N GLU A 59 -7.27 13.05 -4.58
CA GLU A 59 -8.59 13.70 -4.67
C GLU A 59 -8.77 14.49 -5.96
N SER A 60 -7.80 15.35 -6.32
CA SER A 60 -7.88 16.13 -7.56
C SER A 60 -7.84 15.26 -8.83
N HIS A 61 -7.14 14.13 -8.77
CA HIS A 61 -7.06 13.20 -9.91
C HIS A 61 -8.34 12.38 -10.04
N GLN A 62 -8.88 11.92 -8.93
CA GLN A 62 -10.19 11.27 -8.87
C GLN A 62 -11.29 12.18 -9.40
N ALA A 63 -11.33 13.45 -8.97
CA ALA A 63 -12.28 14.42 -9.51
C ALA A 63 -12.14 14.61 -11.03
N ALA A 64 -10.91 14.62 -11.55
CA ALA A 64 -10.66 14.70 -12.99
C ALA A 64 -11.10 13.44 -13.75
N LEU A 65 -10.96 12.25 -13.17
CA LEU A 65 -11.43 10.99 -13.76
C LEU A 65 -12.96 10.89 -13.72
N GLN A 66 -13.58 11.28 -12.62
CA GLN A 66 -15.04 11.35 -12.49
C GLN A 66 -15.62 12.38 -13.47
N GLY A 67 -14.96 13.52 -13.67
CA GLY A 67 -15.35 14.52 -14.68
C GLY A 67 -15.24 13.99 -16.13
N LYS A 68 -14.44 12.95 -16.38
CA LYS A 68 -14.37 12.24 -17.67
C LYS A 68 -15.42 11.12 -17.79
N GLY A 69 -16.21 10.87 -16.74
CA GLY A 69 -17.26 9.84 -16.70
C GLY A 69 -16.83 8.49 -16.13
N TYR A 70 -15.61 8.36 -15.57
CA TYR A 70 -15.18 7.13 -14.90
C TYR A 70 -15.74 7.09 -13.47
N THR A 71 -16.51 6.06 -13.14
CA THR A 71 -17.10 5.92 -11.80
C THR A 71 -16.19 5.17 -10.84
N THR A 72 -15.32 4.31 -11.36
CA THR A 72 -14.33 3.57 -10.55
C THR A 72 -12.95 3.60 -11.17
N ALA A 73 -11.92 3.40 -10.34
CA ALA A 73 -10.54 3.27 -10.79
C ALA A 73 -10.35 2.09 -11.76
N ALA A 74 -11.16 1.03 -11.65
CA ALA A 74 -11.08 -0.15 -12.52
C ALA A 74 -11.53 0.13 -13.97
N GLU A 75 -12.43 1.11 -14.17
CA GLU A 75 -12.93 1.52 -15.50
C GLU A 75 -11.94 2.39 -16.27
N VAL A 76 -10.90 2.90 -15.60
CA VAL A 76 -9.92 3.77 -16.24
C VAL A 76 -9.12 2.97 -17.26
N PRO A 77 -9.05 3.41 -18.53
CA PRO A 77 -8.32 2.71 -19.57
C PRO A 77 -6.82 2.72 -19.24
N GLY A 78 -6.21 1.54 -19.29
CA GLY A 78 -4.80 1.36 -19.00
C GLY A 78 -4.39 -0.11 -19.12
N PRO A 79 -3.08 -0.41 -19.00
CA PRO A 79 -2.62 -1.79 -18.98
C PRO A 79 -3.26 -2.53 -17.81
N SER A 80 -3.81 -3.70 -18.07
CA SER A 80 -4.44 -4.57 -17.08
C SER A 80 -3.92 -5.98 -17.20
N LEU A 81 -3.93 -6.71 -16.08
CA LEU A 81 -3.69 -8.15 -16.12
C LEU A 81 -4.96 -8.83 -16.66
N GLU A 82 -4.79 -9.85 -17.50
CA GLU A 82 -5.93 -10.60 -18.06
C GLU A 82 -6.78 -11.20 -16.92
N GLY A 83 -8.04 -10.78 -16.80
CA GLY A 83 -8.95 -11.19 -15.73
C GLY A 83 -8.64 -10.62 -14.33
N GLY A 84 -7.73 -9.64 -14.22
CA GLY A 84 -7.29 -9.07 -12.96
C GLY A 84 -7.46 -7.56 -12.85
N SER A 85 -6.83 -6.99 -11.82
CA SER A 85 -6.77 -5.55 -11.55
C SER A 85 -6.07 -4.79 -12.68
N ASN A 86 -6.50 -3.55 -12.93
CA ASN A 86 -5.79 -2.66 -13.85
C ASN A 86 -4.53 -2.06 -13.18
N ALA A 87 -3.62 -1.52 -13.98
CA ALA A 87 -2.38 -0.93 -13.45
C ALA A 87 -2.64 0.21 -12.47
N LEU A 88 -3.73 0.98 -12.66
CA LEU A 88 -4.09 2.08 -11.76
C LEU A 88 -4.42 1.58 -10.34
N THR A 89 -5.23 0.53 -10.24
CA THR A 89 -5.61 -0.08 -8.97
C THR A 89 -4.42 -0.76 -8.30
N GLU A 90 -3.55 -1.45 -9.05
CA GLU A 90 -2.32 -2.03 -8.50
C GLU A 90 -1.33 -0.97 -8.03
N GLN A 91 -1.15 0.13 -8.75
CA GLN A 91 -0.30 1.24 -8.32
C GLN A 91 -0.83 1.90 -7.06
N TYR A 92 -2.15 2.07 -6.96
CA TYR A 92 -2.81 2.59 -5.76
C TYR A 92 -2.54 1.68 -4.55
N LEU A 93 -2.79 0.38 -4.68
CA LEU A 93 -2.53 -0.61 -3.62
C LEU A 93 -1.06 -0.62 -3.22
N ALA A 94 -0.15 -0.62 -4.19
CA ALA A 94 1.29 -0.56 -3.92
C ALA A 94 1.69 0.71 -3.14
N ALA A 95 1.12 1.87 -3.49
CA ALA A 95 1.39 3.14 -2.81
C ALA A 95 0.90 3.13 -1.37
N VAL A 96 -0.31 2.62 -1.13
CA VAL A 96 -0.91 2.44 0.19
C VAL A 96 -0.06 1.49 1.03
N PHE A 97 0.31 0.33 0.49
CA PHE A 97 1.11 -0.66 1.21
C PHE A 97 2.51 -0.17 1.54
N ALA A 98 3.18 0.54 0.62
CA ALA A 98 4.49 1.12 0.91
C ALA A 98 4.42 2.11 2.08
N ARG A 99 3.37 2.96 2.09
CA ARG A 99 3.15 3.95 3.14
C ARG A 99 2.78 3.33 4.48
N ALA A 100 1.87 2.37 4.48
CA ALA A 100 1.47 1.64 5.69
C ALA A 100 2.68 0.92 6.31
N LYS A 101 3.50 0.26 5.47
CA LYS A 101 4.74 -0.38 5.94
C LYS A 101 5.72 0.63 6.55
N ALA A 102 5.88 1.80 5.94
CA ALA A 102 6.72 2.86 6.48
C ALA A 102 6.24 3.38 7.85
N ALA A 103 4.92 3.44 8.06
CA ALA A 103 4.32 3.82 9.34
C ALA A 103 4.52 2.75 10.41
N LEU A 104 4.51 1.48 10.03
CA LEU A 104 4.70 0.35 10.96
C LEU A 104 6.17 0.09 11.31
N LEU A 105 7.14 0.53 10.50
CA LEU A 105 8.57 0.27 10.72
C LEU A 105 9.08 0.55 12.15
N PRO A 106 8.69 1.64 12.84
CA PRO A 106 9.07 1.86 14.24
C PRO A 106 8.56 0.76 15.20
N GLU A 107 7.33 0.29 15.00
CA GLU A 107 6.74 -0.81 15.80
C GLU A 107 7.40 -2.16 15.46
N PHE A 108 7.79 -2.35 14.20
CA PHE A 108 8.60 -3.50 13.80
C PHE A 108 9.96 -3.54 14.49
N ALA A 109 10.63 -2.39 14.58
CA ALA A 109 11.92 -2.28 15.26
C ALA A 109 11.78 -2.65 16.73
N SER A 110 10.74 -2.16 17.42
CA SER A 110 10.51 -2.48 18.84
C SER A 110 10.20 -3.97 19.08
N VAL A 111 9.42 -4.61 18.20
CA VAL A 111 9.12 -6.06 18.29
C VAL A 111 10.37 -6.90 17.99
N THR A 112 11.17 -6.51 17.00
CA THR A 112 12.37 -7.27 16.58
C THR A 112 13.54 -7.05 17.54
N GLU A 113 13.69 -5.87 18.14
CA GLU A 113 14.68 -5.59 19.19
C GLU A 113 14.48 -6.50 20.42
N ARG A 114 13.22 -6.85 20.73
CA ARG A 114 12.92 -7.84 21.78
C ARG A 114 13.43 -9.25 21.44
N ALA A 115 13.73 -9.54 20.16
CA ALA A 115 14.19 -10.84 19.68
C ALA A 115 15.71 -10.93 19.43
N THR A 116 16.38 -9.85 19.01
CA THR A 116 17.83 -9.88 18.76
C THR A 116 18.48 -8.50 18.90
N ALA A 117 19.44 -8.39 19.82
CA ALA A 117 20.21 -7.18 20.04
C ALA A 117 21.21 -6.90 18.89
N ASN A 118 21.26 -5.62 18.49
CA ASN A 118 22.46 -4.86 18.13
C ASN A 118 22.83 -4.56 16.66
N ASN A 119 22.01 -4.77 15.63
CA ASN A 119 22.36 -4.32 14.25
C ASN A 119 21.21 -3.81 13.34
N GLN A 120 19.94 -3.92 13.74
CA GLN A 120 18.80 -3.51 12.88
C GLN A 120 18.40 -2.04 13.03
N VAL A 121 18.73 -1.41 14.15
CA VAL A 121 18.28 -0.05 14.49
C VAL A 121 18.86 1.00 13.53
N GLU A 122 20.14 0.89 13.15
CA GLU A 122 20.78 1.85 12.24
C GLU A 122 20.24 1.82 10.81
N ARG A 123 19.68 0.70 10.33
CA ARG A 123 19.13 0.58 8.96
C ARG A 123 17.66 1.00 8.83
N SER A 124 16.98 1.14 9.95
CA SER A 124 15.54 1.40 10.01
C SER A 124 15.10 2.77 9.44
N PRO A 125 15.78 3.91 9.73
CA PRO A 125 15.37 5.22 9.20
C PRO A 125 15.54 5.34 7.68
N ASP A 126 16.61 4.78 7.11
CA ASP A 126 16.84 4.75 5.67
C ASP A 126 15.78 3.93 4.92
N GLN A 127 15.38 2.78 5.49
CA GLN A 127 14.30 1.95 4.93
C GLN A 127 12.95 2.67 4.95
N ARG A 128 12.65 3.40 6.03
CA ARG A 128 11.41 4.20 6.12
C ARG A 128 11.40 5.28 5.05
N ALA A 129 12.49 6.01 4.89
CA ALA A 129 12.60 7.04 3.86
C ALA A 129 12.43 6.46 2.44
N HIS A 130 13.00 5.28 2.17
CA HIS A 130 12.85 4.59 0.90
C HIS A 130 11.40 4.21 0.60
N LEU A 131 10.68 3.61 1.56
CA LEU A 131 9.27 3.24 1.39
C LEU A 131 8.35 4.44 1.20
N LEU A 132 8.62 5.55 1.92
CA LEU A 132 7.90 6.80 1.70
C LEU A 132 8.19 7.36 0.30
N ALA A 133 9.44 7.29 -0.17
CA ALA A 133 9.78 7.72 -1.52
C ALA A 133 9.10 6.85 -2.60
N GLU A 134 9.07 5.52 -2.43
CA GLU A 134 8.34 4.58 -3.30
C GLU A 134 6.85 4.94 -3.37
N SER A 135 6.21 5.13 -2.22
CA SER A 135 4.80 5.55 -2.15
C SER A 135 4.55 6.85 -2.92
N GLN A 136 5.39 7.88 -2.69
CA GLN A 136 5.23 9.16 -3.39
C GLN A 136 5.54 9.09 -4.88
N GLN A 137 6.45 8.20 -5.31
CA GLN A 137 6.70 7.95 -6.72
C GLN A 137 5.49 7.32 -7.40
N LEU A 138 4.84 6.35 -6.74
CA LEU A 138 3.60 5.73 -7.24
C LEU A 138 2.43 6.72 -7.30
N VAL A 139 2.25 7.57 -6.28
CA VAL A 139 1.22 8.64 -6.32
C VAL A 139 1.47 9.61 -7.48
N ARG A 140 2.73 9.99 -7.72
CA ARG A 140 3.09 10.86 -8.86
C ARG A 140 2.86 10.19 -10.20
N SER A 141 3.17 8.90 -10.27
CA SER A 141 2.91 8.03 -11.41
C SER A 141 1.42 8.02 -11.76
N ILE A 142 0.56 7.75 -10.78
CA ILE A 142 -0.91 7.76 -10.93
C ILE A 142 -1.43 9.10 -11.45
N LYS A 143 -0.89 10.23 -10.93
CA LYS A 143 -1.28 11.58 -11.37
C LYS A 143 -0.84 11.93 -12.79
N GLY A 144 -0.23 10.99 -13.54
CA GLY A 144 0.33 11.25 -14.86
C GLY A 144 1.57 12.15 -14.82
N LYS A 145 2.15 12.40 -13.64
CA LYS A 145 3.41 13.14 -13.49
C LYS A 145 4.62 12.21 -13.66
N HIS A 146 4.57 11.38 -14.70
CA HIS A 146 5.73 10.62 -15.15
C HIS A 146 6.66 11.50 -16.00
N ARG A 147 7.96 11.18 -15.98
CA ARG A 147 8.82 11.51 -17.12
C ARG A 147 8.19 10.83 -18.34
N ALA A 148 7.84 11.61 -19.35
CA ALA A 148 7.23 11.21 -20.63
C ALA A 148 7.43 9.71 -20.97
N GLY A 149 6.42 8.89 -20.71
CA GLY A 149 6.33 7.55 -21.26
C GLY A 149 5.82 7.68 -22.69
N VAL A 150 6.71 7.48 -23.66
CA VAL A 150 6.41 7.45 -25.09
C VAL A 150 5.28 6.45 -25.35
N SER A 151 4.17 6.92 -25.93
CA SER A 151 3.23 6.07 -26.64
C SER A 151 3.91 5.62 -27.92
N LEU A 152 4.31 4.34 -28.01
CA LEU A 152 4.67 3.75 -29.29
C LEU A 152 3.36 3.49 -30.05
N ILE A 153 3.27 4.12 -31.22
CA ILE A 153 2.24 4.03 -32.25
C ILE A 153 2.33 2.66 -32.92
#